data_AF-A0A554LAI3-F1
#
_entry.id   AF-A0A554LAI3-F1
#
_cell.length_a   1.000
_cell.length_b   1.000
_cell.length_c   1.000
_cell.angle_alpha   90.00
_cell.angle_beta   90.00
_cell.angle_gamma   90.00
#
_symmetry.space_group_name_H-M   'P 1'
#
loop_
_entity.id
_entity.type
_entity.pdbx_description
1 polymer ?
#
loop_
_entity_poly.entity_id
_entity_poly.type
_entity_poly.pdbx_seq_one_letter_code
_entity_poly.pdbx_strand_id
1 'polypeptide(L)'
;MPKQFYRKDRVSELIRKNLAEILLRNIEVDGALITLTEVDVNKDLDRAISKISVIPSDKADRVLEVLEKSRGYLQGILNDKINIRPMPKIVFKIDVGPEKAAGVEKKLLENK
;
A
#
# COMPACT_ATOMS: atom_id res chain seq x y z
N MET A 1 -15.70 -3.45 24.59
CA MET A 1 -14.26 -3.41 24.21
C MET A 1 -14.14 -3.36 22.69
N PRO A 2 -13.36 -2.44 22.08
CA PRO A 2 -13.26 -2.33 20.63
C PRO A 2 -12.30 -3.38 20.07
N LYS A 3 -12.75 -4.62 19.91
CA LYS A 3 -11.90 -5.75 19.49
C LYS A 3 -11.44 -5.67 18.02
N GLN A 4 -12.15 -4.91 17.19
CA GLN A 4 -11.95 -4.88 15.73
C GLN A 4 -10.87 -3.89 15.28
N PHE A 5 -10.81 -2.68 15.88
CA PHE A 5 -9.78 -1.68 15.57
C PHE A 5 -8.36 -2.21 15.83
N TYR A 6 -8.14 -2.81 17.00
CA TYR A 6 -6.85 -3.43 17.33
C TYR A 6 -6.43 -4.55 16.37
N ARG A 7 -7.36 -5.25 15.71
CA ARG A 7 -7.00 -6.27 14.72
C ARG A 7 -6.59 -5.62 13.40
N LYS A 8 -7.35 -4.63 12.93
CA LYS A 8 -7.03 -3.84 11.74
C LYS A 8 -5.66 -3.17 11.88
N ASP A 9 -5.45 -2.41 12.95
CA ASP A 9 -4.23 -1.61 13.12
C ASP A 9 -2.98 -2.50 13.22
N ARG A 10 -3.10 -3.65 13.88
CA ARG A 10 -2.00 -4.64 13.92
C ARG A 10 -1.70 -5.23 12.55
N VAL A 11 -2.72 -5.52 11.74
CA VAL A 11 -2.53 -6.04 10.37
C VAL A 11 -1.95 -4.95 9.47
N SER A 12 -2.44 -3.72 9.55
CA SER A 12 -1.91 -2.55 8.85
C SER A 12 -0.42 -2.36 9.15
N GLU A 13 -0.02 -2.31 10.42
CA GLU A 13 1.38 -2.12 10.81
C GLU A 13 2.27 -3.31 10.40
N LEU A 14 1.75 -4.54 10.51
CA LEU A 14 2.51 -5.72 10.11
C LEU A 14 2.76 -5.73 8.59
N ILE A 15 1.75 -5.40 7.79
CA ILE A 15 1.89 -5.26 6.33
C ILE A 15 2.83 -4.11 6.02
N ARG A 16 2.66 -2.94 6.64
CA ARG A 16 3.49 -1.75 6.40
C ARG A 16 4.98 -2.05 6.61
N LYS A 17 5.34 -2.62 7.76
CA LYS A 17 6.75 -2.94 8.07
C LYS A 17 7.36 -3.89 7.05
N ASN A 18 6.68 -5.00 6.76
CA ASN A 18 7.22 -6.02 5.87
C ASN A 18 7.23 -5.57 4.41
N LEU A 19 6.17 -4.89 3.95
CA LEU A 19 6.09 -4.38 2.59
C LEU A 19 7.11 -3.27 2.34
N ALA A 20 7.36 -2.38 3.32
CA ALA A 20 8.42 -1.36 3.19
C ALA A 20 9.79 -2.01 2.94
N GLU A 21 10.14 -3.04 3.70
CA GLU A 21 11.39 -3.79 3.52
C GLU A 21 11.45 -4.53 2.17
N ILE A 22 10.32 -5.08 1.71
CA ILE A 22 10.24 -5.77 0.42
C ILE A 22 10.42 -4.77 -0.71
N LEU A 23 9.72 -3.63 -0.68
CA LEU A 23 9.82 -2.58 -1.68
C LEU A 23 11.26 -2.08 -1.81
N LEU A 24 11.91 -1.77 -0.68
CA LEU A 24 13.29 -1.29 -0.65
C LEU A 24 14.28 -2.27 -1.31
N ARG A 25 14.03 -3.58 -1.24
CA ARG A 25 14.92 -4.62 -1.76
C ARG A 25 14.61 -5.06 -3.19
N ASN A 26 13.39 -4.86 -3.65
CA ASN A 26 12.89 -5.48 -4.89
C ASN A 26 12.42 -4.50 -5.95
N ILE A 27 12.22 -3.22 -5.59
CA ILE A 27 11.73 -2.20 -6.51
C ILE A 27 12.77 -1.10 -6.61
N GLU A 28 13.24 -0.88 -7.82
CA GLU A 28 14.14 0.20 -8.18
C GLU A 28 13.59 0.91 -9.41
N VAL A 29 13.55 2.23 -9.34
CA VAL A 29 13.16 3.09 -10.47
C VAL A 29 14.20 4.19 -10.55
N ASP A 30 14.82 4.32 -11.73
CA ASP A 30 15.94 5.24 -11.94
C ASP A 30 15.57 6.69 -11.58
N GLY A 31 16.41 7.28 -10.74
CA GLY A 31 16.24 8.64 -10.21
C GLY A 31 15.02 8.83 -9.31
N ALA A 32 14.39 7.78 -8.77
CA ALA A 32 13.22 7.89 -7.89
C ALA A 32 13.44 7.20 -6.53
N LEU A 33 13.26 7.96 -5.46
CA LEU A 33 13.15 7.45 -4.09
C LEU A 33 11.70 7.09 -3.80
N ILE A 34 11.48 5.83 -3.40
CA ILE A 34 10.15 5.27 -3.15
C ILE A 34 10.04 4.94 -1.66
N THR A 35 9.04 5.53 -0.98
CA THR A 35 8.82 5.33 0.45
C THR A 35 7.38 4.93 0.72
N LEU A 36 7.17 3.82 1.45
CA LEU A 36 5.84 3.43 1.95
C LEU A 36 5.53 4.23 3.22
N THR A 37 4.60 5.17 3.13
CA THR A 37 4.24 6.08 4.23
C THR A 37 3.23 5.44 5.17
N GLU A 38 2.17 4.85 4.61
CA GLU A 38 1.06 4.31 5.39
C GLU A 38 0.46 3.08 4.72
N VAL A 39 -0.09 2.17 5.51
CA VAL A 39 -0.97 1.10 5.03
C VAL A 39 -2.27 1.17 5.80
N ASP A 40 -3.38 1.30 5.08
CA ASP A 40 -4.72 1.23 5.65
C ASP A 40 -5.47 -0.02 5.16
N VAL A 41 -5.83 -0.88 6.09
CA VAL A 41 -6.57 -2.11 5.81
C VAL A 41 -8.06 -1.86 6.05
N ASN A 42 -8.93 -2.32 5.16
CA ASN A 42 -10.36 -2.15 5.34
C ASN A 42 -10.91 -3.02 6.49
N LYS A 43 -12.16 -2.76 6.90
CA LYS A 43 -12.79 -3.47 8.04
C LYS A 43 -12.86 -4.99 7.85
N ASP A 44 -13.03 -5.43 6.61
CA ASP A 44 -13.16 -6.85 6.25
C ASP A 44 -11.80 -7.54 6.06
N LEU A 45 -10.69 -6.79 6.16
CA LEU A 45 -9.31 -7.29 6.01
C LEU A 45 -9.05 -7.97 4.66
N ASP A 46 -9.72 -7.54 3.60
CA ASP A 46 -9.56 -8.09 2.25
C ASP A 46 -8.80 -7.15 1.30
N ARG A 47 -8.58 -5.89 1.71
CA ARG A 47 -7.88 -4.86 0.93
C ARG A 47 -6.97 -4.03 1.83
N ALA A 48 -5.73 -3.85 1.40
CA ALA A 48 -4.72 -3.00 2.04
C ALA A 48 -4.28 -1.87 1.10
N ILE A 49 -4.68 -0.64 1.40
CA ILE A 49 -4.28 0.56 0.66
C ILE A 49 -2.91 0.99 1.16
N SER A 50 -1.90 0.86 0.31
CA SER A 50 -0.50 1.21 0.59
C SER A 50 -0.18 2.57 -0.03
N LYS A 51 0.01 3.60 0.79
CA LYS A 51 0.33 4.97 0.36
C LYS A 51 1.84 5.11 0.14
N ILE A 52 2.22 5.58 -1.04
CA ILE A 52 3.60 5.64 -1.49
C ILE A 52 3.97 7.10 -1.77
N SER A 53 4.99 7.59 -1.07
CA SER A 53 5.66 8.84 -1.41
C SER A 53 6.76 8.56 -2.44
N VAL A 54 6.84 9.43 -3.45
CA VAL A 54 7.84 9.35 -4.52
C VAL A 54 8.54 10.69 -4.64
N ILE A 55 9.88 10.66 -4.63
CA ILE A 55 10.72 11.84 -4.80
C ILE A 55 11.71 11.54 -5.94
N PRO A 56 11.79 12.36 -7.00
CA PRO A 56 10.96 13.52 -7.29
C PRO A 56 9.52 13.14 -7.72
N SER A 57 8.58 14.07 -7.54
CA SER A 57 7.14 13.80 -7.70
C SER A 57 6.69 13.58 -9.15
N ASP A 58 7.46 14.04 -10.13
CA ASP A 58 7.26 13.80 -11.57
C ASP A 58 7.46 12.33 -11.95
N LYS A 59 8.16 11.55 -11.14
CA LYS A 59 8.33 10.09 -11.31
C LYS A 59 7.18 9.27 -10.75
N ALA A 60 6.22 9.88 -10.07
CA ALA A 60 5.17 9.17 -9.34
C ALA A 60 4.34 8.22 -10.22
N ASP A 61 3.93 8.66 -11.41
CA ASP A 61 3.12 7.83 -12.32
C ASP A 61 3.91 6.61 -12.81
N ARG A 62 5.20 6.81 -13.13
CA ARG A 62 6.09 5.72 -13.55
C ARG A 62 6.33 4.71 -12.43
N VAL A 63 6.56 5.19 -11.20
CA VAL A 63 6.69 4.33 -10.03
C VAL A 63 5.41 3.54 -9.80
N LEU A 64 4.25 4.17 -9.88
CA LEU A 64 2.96 3.49 -9.69
C LEU A 64 2.76 2.39 -10.73
N GLU A 65 3.10 2.63 -12.00
CA GLU A 65 3.02 1.62 -13.06
C GLU A 65 3.91 0.40 -12.76
N VAL A 66 5.14 0.62 -12.29
CA VAL A 66 6.07 -0.45 -11.90
C VAL A 66 5.51 -1.24 -10.72
N LEU A 67 4.99 -0.56 -9.70
CA LEU A 67 4.41 -1.20 -8.52
C LEU A 67 3.19 -2.05 -8.87
N GLU A 68 2.29 -1.55 -9.73
CA GLU A 68 1.10 -2.29 -10.17
C GLU A 68 1.47 -3.54 -10.98
N LYS A 69 2.48 -3.45 -11.86
CA LYS A 69 3.01 -4.62 -12.59
C LYS A 69 3.65 -5.65 -11.65
N SER A 70 4.36 -5.19 -10.63
CA SER A 70 5.03 -6.04 -9.64
C SER A 70 4.12 -6.49 -8.49
N ARG A 71 2.86 -6.04 -8.44
CA ARG A 71 1.94 -6.27 -7.31
C ARG A 71 1.80 -7.75 -6.95
N GLY A 72 1.65 -8.62 -7.94
CA GLY A 72 1.53 -10.07 -7.72
C GLY A 72 2.79 -10.68 -7.09
N TYR A 73 3.97 -10.28 -7.61
CA TYR A 73 5.26 -10.71 -7.09
C TYR A 73 5.49 -10.23 -5.64
N LEU A 74 5.23 -8.94 -5.38
CA LEU A 74 5.35 -8.34 -4.05
C LEU A 74 4.39 -9.00 -3.05
N GLN A 75 3.16 -9.30 -3.49
CA GLN A 75 2.17 -9.99 -2.66
C GLN A 75 2.59 -11.44 -2.37
N GLY A 76 3.24 -12.13 -3.31
CA GLY A 76 3.84 -13.45 -3.10
C GLY A 76 4.89 -13.43 -2.00
N ILE A 77 5.88 -12.53 -2.10
CA ILE A 77 6.92 -12.40 -1.06
C ILE A 77 6.30 -12.07 0.30
N LEU A 78 5.31 -11.18 0.32
CA LEU A 78 4.65 -10.82 1.56
C LEU A 78 3.92 -12.02 2.18
N ASN A 79 3.21 -12.83 1.38
CA ASN A 79 2.54 -14.06 1.84
C ASN A 79 3.51 -15.03 2.51
N ASP A 80 4.71 -15.18 1.97
CA ASP A 80 5.72 -16.09 2.53
C ASP A 80 6.31 -15.53 3.84
N LYS A 81 6.39 -14.20 3.96
CA LYS A 81 6.99 -13.52 5.11
C LYS A 81 6.04 -13.36 6.30
N ILE A 82 4.73 -13.21 6.07
CA ILE A 82 3.74 -13.00 7.14
C ILE A 82 2.59 -14.01 7.06
N ASN A 83 2.27 -14.64 8.19
CA ASN A 83 1.19 -15.63 8.27
C ASN A 83 -0.17 -14.95 8.53
N ILE A 84 -0.72 -14.28 7.52
CA ILE A 84 -2.07 -13.70 7.54
C ILE A 84 -2.98 -14.46 6.56
N ARG A 85 -4.15 -14.92 7.04
CA ARG A 85 -5.13 -15.61 6.20
C ARG A 85 -6.55 -15.08 6.46
N PRO A 86 -7.25 -14.60 5.42
CA PRO A 86 -6.76 -14.33 4.06
C PRO A 86 -5.79 -13.13 4.04
N MET A 87 -4.82 -13.13 3.11
CA MET A 87 -3.99 -11.95 2.88
C MET A 87 -4.82 -10.87 2.17
N PRO A 88 -4.87 -9.63 2.69
CA PRO A 88 -5.53 -8.52 2.00
C PRO A 88 -4.86 -8.25 0.64
N LYS A 89 -5.66 -7.94 -0.39
CA LYS A 89 -5.15 -7.47 -1.69
C LYS A 89 -4.47 -6.12 -1.53
N ILE A 90 -3.19 -6.04 -1.90
CA ILE A 90 -2.42 -4.80 -1.89
C ILE A 90 -2.93 -3.89 -3.00
N VAL A 91 -3.16 -2.62 -2.70
CA VAL A 91 -3.50 -1.56 -3.66
C VAL A 91 -2.55 -0.41 -3.44
N PHE A 92 -1.79 -0.02 -4.47
CA PHE A 92 -0.87 1.11 -4.36
C PHE A 92 -1.58 2.42 -4.67
N LYS A 93 -1.26 3.45 -3.90
CA LYS A 93 -1.68 4.84 -4.17
C LYS A 93 -0.53 5.77 -3.91
N ILE A 94 -0.35 6.77 -4.78
CA ILE A 94 0.59 7.85 -4.50
C ILE A 94 0.03 8.70 -3.37
N ASP A 95 0.89 8.99 -2.39
CA ASP A 95 0.63 9.92 -1.32
C ASP A 95 0.73 11.34 -1.87
N VAL A 96 -0.34 11.72 -2.55
CA VAL A 96 -0.58 13.11 -2.90
C VAL A 96 -0.99 13.81 -1.61
N GLY A 97 -0.10 14.62 -1.04
CA GLY A 97 -0.37 15.41 0.15
C GLY A 97 -1.67 16.24 0.04
N PRO A 98 -2.06 16.96 1.11
CA PRO A 98 -3.37 17.62 1.19
C PRO A 98 -3.73 18.53 0.01
N GLU A 99 -2.77 19.04 -0.76
CA GLU A 99 -3.00 19.83 -1.98
C GLU A 99 -3.81 19.11 -3.07
N LYS A 100 -3.80 17.78 -3.15
CA LYS A 100 -4.49 17.01 -4.21
C LYS A 100 -5.58 16.06 -3.67
N ALA A 101 -5.77 16.02 -2.34
CA ALA A 101 -6.77 15.17 -1.69
C ALA A 101 -8.22 15.52 -2.07
N ALA A 102 -8.47 16.74 -2.57
CA ALA A 102 -9.81 17.21 -2.98
C ALA A 102 -10.42 16.45 -4.18
N GLY A 103 -9.67 15.58 -4.88
CA GLY A 103 -10.15 14.92 -6.11
C GLY A 103 -10.46 13.41 -6.00
N VAL A 104 -10.03 12.70 -4.96
CA VAL A 104 -9.94 11.22 -4.99
C VAL A 104 -10.97 10.51 -4.11
N GLU A 105 -11.87 11.25 -3.45
CA GLU A 105 -12.94 10.66 -2.62
C GLU A 105 -14.00 9.90 -3.46
N LYS A 106 -13.97 10.02 -4.78
CA LYS A 106 -15.04 9.52 -5.66
C LYS A 106 -15.02 8.01 -5.95
N LYS A 107 -13.94 7.26 -5.67
CA LYS A 107 -13.85 5.83 -6.08
C LYS A 107 -14.02 4.79 -4.95
N LEU A 108 -14.24 5.21 -3.71
CA LEU A 108 -14.40 4.28 -2.56
C LEU A 108 -15.86 4.02 -2.17
N LEU A 109 -16.83 4.69 -2.80
CA LEU A 109 -18.26 4.58 -2.47
C LEU A 109 -19.13 3.92 -3.56
N GLU A 110 -18.54 3.44 -4.66
CA GLU A 110 -19.30 2.92 -5.82
C GLU A 110 -19.51 1.40 -5.87
N ASN A 111 -19.22 0.65 -4.82
CA ASN A 111 -19.74 -0.73 -4.73
C ASN A 111 -20.56 -0.87 -3.44
N LYS A 112 -21.83 -0.46 -3.58
CA LYS A 112 -22.95 -0.91 -2.74
C LYS A 112 -23.20 -2.39 -2.97
#